data_AF-A0A0N0G2E0-F1
#
_entry.id   AF-A0A0N0G2E0-F1
#
_cell.length_a   1.000
_cell.length_b   1.000
_cell.length_c   1.000
_cell.angle_alpha   90.00
_cell.angle_beta   90.00
_cell.angle_gamma   90.00
#
_symmetry.space_group_name_H-M   'P 1'
#
loop_
_entity.id
_entity.type
_entity.pdbx_description
1 polymer ?
#
loop_
_entity_poly.entity_id
_entity_poly.type
_entity_poly.pdbx_seq_one_letter_code
_entity_poly.pdbx_strand_id
1 'polypeptide(L)'
;MSSRLIYVMDPMCSWCWGFAPVAEALVAQARAAGVPLHLVMGGLRAESAALEPAKRRYILEHWQAVEEATGQTFRLEGALPEGFVYDTTPACLAVTAARHLDPDRAWALVGLIQRAFYSEGRDVTRPSLLAELAEQTGLSRQAFADEFDSPERQAATAADFAWAQDLGIAGFPTLLAERNGQLALLTNGYQPLASLAPLLGRWLERGASA
;
A
#
# COMPACT_ATOMS: atom_id res chain seq x y z
N MET A 1 -16.03 21.43 0.21
CA MET A 1 -14.79 21.27 1.00
C MET A 1 -14.12 19.99 0.54
N SER A 2 -12.80 19.98 0.32
CA SER A 2 -12.10 18.75 -0.03
C SER A 2 -11.56 18.07 1.23
N SER A 3 -11.81 16.78 1.36
CA SER A 3 -11.26 15.95 2.43
C SER A 3 -10.92 14.57 1.91
N ARG A 4 -9.83 13.98 2.40
CA ARG A 4 -9.43 12.61 2.08
C ARG A 4 -8.63 11.99 3.21
N LEU A 5 -8.73 10.67 3.32
CA LEU A 5 -7.81 9.86 4.11
C LEU A 5 -6.66 9.45 3.17
N ILE A 6 -5.46 9.94 3.43
CA ILE A 6 -4.27 9.61 2.65
C ILE A 6 -3.56 8.43 3.29
N TYR A 7 -3.35 7.36 2.53
CA TYR A 7 -2.60 6.19 2.97
C TYR A 7 -1.31 6.05 2.16
N VAL A 8 -0.18 6.37 2.81
CA VAL A 8 1.16 6.24 2.24
C VAL A 8 1.70 4.85 2.57
N MET A 9 1.91 4.04 1.53
CA MET A 9 2.20 2.61 1.70
C MET A 9 2.95 2.03 0.51
N ASP A 10 3.45 0.81 0.69
CA ASP A 10 4.01 -0.01 -0.38
C ASP A 10 3.38 -1.41 -0.33
N PRO A 11 2.91 -1.97 -1.47
CA PRO A 11 2.27 -3.29 -1.49
C PRO A 11 3.16 -4.43 -0.98
N MET A 12 4.49 -4.27 -1.04
CA MET A 12 5.48 -5.24 -0.59
C MET A 12 6.19 -4.80 0.71
N CYS A 13 5.58 -3.89 1.50
CA CYS A 13 5.95 -3.61 2.87
C CYS A 13 5.23 -4.54 3.86
N SER A 14 6.00 -5.30 4.65
CA SER A 14 5.44 -6.30 5.57
C SER A 14 4.60 -5.67 6.66
N TRP A 15 5.00 -4.50 7.19
CA TRP A 15 4.19 -3.76 8.15
C TRP A 15 2.92 -3.17 7.53
N CYS A 16 2.89 -2.87 6.23
CA CYS A 16 1.65 -2.53 5.54
C CYS A 16 0.72 -3.74 5.40
N TRP A 17 1.26 -4.95 5.22
CA TRP A 17 0.47 -6.19 5.25
C TRP A 17 -0.08 -6.49 6.65
N GLY A 18 0.76 -6.36 7.69
CA GLY A 18 0.34 -6.46 9.09
C GLY A 18 -0.75 -5.44 9.47
N PHE A 19 -0.72 -4.27 8.85
CA PHE A 19 -1.67 -3.19 9.07
C PHE A 19 -2.94 -3.29 8.22
N ALA A 20 -3.01 -4.20 7.25
CA ALA A 20 -4.12 -4.25 6.29
C ALA A 20 -5.50 -4.33 6.96
N PRO A 21 -5.75 -5.17 8.00
CA PRO A 21 -7.06 -5.18 8.67
C PRO A 21 -7.40 -3.86 9.37
N VAL A 22 -6.40 -3.17 9.92
CA VAL A 22 -6.58 -1.86 10.56
C VAL A 22 -6.88 -0.80 9.51
N ALA A 23 -6.14 -0.80 8.39
CA ALA A 23 -6.38 0.10 7.26
C ALA A 23 -7.79 -0.08 6.69
N GLU A 24 -8.24 -1.32 6.47
CA GLU A 24 -9.60 -1.62 6.00
C GLU A 24 -10.67 -1.00 6.90
N ALA A 25 -10.54 -1.17 8.22
CA ALA A 25 -11.48 -0.60 9.19
C ALA A 25 -11.47 0.94 9.19
N LEU A 26 -10.29 1.57 9.12
CA LEU A 26 -10.18 3.03 9.07
C LEU A 26 -10.71 3.61 7.75
N VAL A 27 -10.47 2.93 6.64
CA VAL A 27 -11.03 3.29 5.32
C VAL A 27 -12.55 3.17 5.34
N ALA A 28 -13.10 2.11 5.92
CA ALA A 28 -14.55 1.95 6.07
C ALA A 28 -15.15 3.06 6.95
N GLN A 29 -14.50 3.39 8.07
CA GLN A 29 -14.90 4.50 8.94
C GLN A 29 -14.90 5.84 8.20
N ALA A 30 -13.85 6.14 7.42
CA ALA A 30 -13.77 7.37 6.63
C ALA A 30 -14.84 7.42 5.53
N ARG A 31 -15.04 6.33 4.79
CA ARG A 31 -16.07 6.22 3.74
C ARG A 31 -17.48 6.41 4.29
N ALA A 32 -17.78 5.87 5.47
CA ALA A 32 -19.08 6.07 6.14
C ALA A 32 -19.36 7.55 6.45
N ALA A 33 -18.33 8.37 6.60
CA ALA A 33 -18.41 9.81 6.78
C ALA A 33 -18.23 10.61 5.46
N GLY A 34 -18.26 9.95 4.30
CA GLY A 34 -18.08 10.59 2.99
C GLY A 34 -16.65 11.06 2.70
N VAL A 35 -15.65 10.56 3.42
CA VAL A 35 -14.24 10.90 3.21
C VAL A 35 -13.57 9.80 2.38
N PRO A 36 -13.19 10.07 1.11
CA PRO A 36 -12.55 9.09 0.24
C PRO A 36 -11.12 8.75 0.68
N LEU A 37 -10.70 7.54 0.33
CA LEU A 37 -9.31 7.09 0.43
C LEU A 37 -8.50 7.64 -0.74
N HIS A 38 -7.27 8.06 -0.46
CA HIS A 38 -6.25 8.36 -1.46
C HIS A 38 -4.98 7.57 -1.12
N LEU A 39 -4.69 6.55 -1.90
CA LEU A 39 -3.41 5.83 -1.80
C LEU A 39 -2.28 6.72 -2.30
N VAL A 40 -1.11 6.62 -1.69
CA VAL A 40 0.14 7.21 -2.19
C VAL A 40 1.22 6.14 -2.08
N MET A 41 1.91 5.87 -3.18
CA MET A 41 2.98 4.88 -3.19
C MET A 41 4.23 5.43 -2.50
N GLY A 42 4.76 4.67 -1.54
CA GLY A 42 5.90 5.08 -0.73
C GLY A 42 7.26 4.76 -1.35
N GLY A 43 7.34 3.70 -2.17
CA GLY A 43 8.58 3.26 -2.80
C GLY A 43 9.54 2.66 -1.80
N LEU A 44 9.24 1.43 -1.34
CA LEU A 44 10.01 0.78 -0.28
C LEU A 44 11.42 0.40 -0.75
N ARG A 45 11.53 -0.19 -1.94
CA ARG A 45 12.81 -0.68 -2.51
C ARG A 45 12.77 -0.67 -4.05
N ALA A 46 13.90 -0.30 -4.66
CA ALA A 46 14.11 -0.38 -6.11
C ALA A 46 15.43 -1.13 -6.39
N GLU A 47 15.54 -2.35 -5.87
CA GLU A 47 16.73 -3.18 -6.03
C GLU A 47 16.82 -3.68 -7.48
N SER A 48 18.03 -3.69 -8.05
CA SER A 48 18.30 -4.23 -9.39
C SER A 48 19.08 -5.55 -9.37
N ALA A 49 19.46 -6.02 -8.18
CA ALA A 49 20.23 -7.24 -7.97
C ALA A 49 19.47 -8.24 -7.10
N ALA A 50 19.82 -9.51 -7.24
CA ALA A 50 19.26 -10.58 -6.42
C ALA A 50 19.55 -10.33 -4.93
N LEU A 51 18.60 -10.69 -4.08
CA LEU A 51 18.76 -10.59 -2.63
C LEU A 51 19.93 -11.45 -2.14
N GLU A 52 20.84 -10.82 -1.42
CA GLU A 52 21.87 -11.54 -0.69
C GLU A 52 21.26 -12.40 0.43
N PRO A 53 21.84 -13.57 0.74
CA PRO A 53 21.32 -14.48 1.77
C PRO A 53 21.13 -13.84 3.15
N ALA A 54 22.02 -12.91 3.55
CA ALA A 54 21.92 -12.20 4.83
C ALA A 54 20.72 -11.25 4.86
N LYS A 55 20.54 -10.45 3.80
CA LYS A 55 19.40 -9.53 3.65
C LYS A 55 18.07 -10.31 3.57
N ARG A 56 18.05 -11.45 2.87
CA ARG A 56 16.90 -12.35 2.84
C ARG A 56 16.51 -12.80 4.25
N ARG A 57 17.47 -13.28 5.06
CA ARG A 57 17.21 -13.72 6.44
C ARG A 57 16.62 -12.59 7.30
N TYR A 58 17.24 -11.42 7.25
CA TYR A 58 16.76 -10.22 7.95
C TYR A 58 15.31 -9.88 7.59
N ILE A 59 14.94 -9.96 6.31
CA ILE A 59 13.56 -9.69 5.88
C ILE A 59 12.58 -10.74 6.42
N LEU A 60 12.94 -12.02 6.42
CA LEU A 60 12.08 -13.09 6.93
C LEU A 60 11.88 -12.98 8.45
N GLU A 61 12.90 -12.55 9.20
CA GLU A 61 12.78 -12.24 10.63
C GLU A 61 11.78 -11.09 10.86
N HIS A 62 11.77 -10.08 9.97
CA HIS A 62 10.75 -9.01 10.02
C HIS A 62 9.34 -9.53 9.72
N TRP A 63 9.19 -10.48 8.80
CA TRP A 63 7.88 -11.07 8.51
C TRP A 63 7.35 -11.82 9.73
N GLN A 64 8.20 -12.60 10.41
CA GLN A 64 7.85 -13.29 11.65
C GLN A 64 7.43 -12.31 12.76
N ALA A 65 8.17 -11.22 12.94
CA ALA A 65 7.81 -10.18 13.91
C ALA A 65 6.46 -9.53 13.61
N VAL A 66 6.14 -9.32 12.32
CA VAL A 66 4.82 -8.81 11.91
C VAL A 66 3.73 -9.84 12.19
N GLU A 67 3.95 -11.12 11.88
CA GLU A 67 2.99 -12.19 12.16
C GLU A 67 2.68 -12.26 13.66
N GLU A 68 3.70 -12.24 14.52
CA GLU A 68 3.55 -12.25 15.97
C GLU A 68 2.78 -11.02 16.49
N ALA A 69 3.10 -9.83 15.96
CA ALA A 69 2.50 -8.58 16.42
C ALA A 69 1.06 -8.38 15.93
N THR A 70 0.69 -8.93 14.77
CA THR A 70 -0.55 -8.57 14.06
C THR A 70 -1.48 -9.74 13.77
N GLY A 71 -0.98 -10.97 13.82
CA GLY A 71 -1.71 -12.17 13.42
C GLY A 71 -1.86 -12.36 11.91
N GLN A 72 -1.30 -11.45 11.08
CA GLN A 72 -1.35 -11.58 9.63
C GLN A 72 -0.43 -12.71 9.16
N THR A 73 -0.97 -13.63 8.37
CA THR A 73 -0.29 -14.86 7.97
C THR A 73 0.77 -14.61 6.89
N PHE A 74 1.91 -15.30 7.03
CA PHE A 74 2.97 -15.35 6.04
C PHE A 74 3.26 -16.79 5.63
N ARG A 75 3.41 -17.02 4.33
CA ARG A 75 3.98 -18.25 3.79
C ARG A 75 5.50 -18.14 3.82
N LEU A 76 6.12 -18.67 4.87
CA LEU A 76 7.59 -18.65 5.01
C LEU A 76 8.30 -19.71 4.18
N GLU A 77 7.64 -20.85 3.93
CA GLU A 77 8.20 -21.93 3.12
C GLU A 77 8.33 -21.50 1.65
N GLY A 78 9.56 -21.50 1.14
CA GLY A 78 9.87 -21.08 -0.23
C GLY A 78 9.84 -19.57 -0.46
N ALA A 79 9.62 -18.76 0.57
CA ALA A 79 9.59 -17.30 0.45
C ALA A 79 10.93 -16.75 -0.04
N LEU A 80 10.88 -15.73 -0.92
CA LEU A 80 12.06 -15.03 -1.43
C LEU A 80 13.12 -16.02 -1.97
N PRO A 81 12.82 -16.81 -3.02
CA PRO A 81 13.73 -17.84 -3.51
C PRO A 81 15.08 -17.26 -3.97
N GLU A 82 16.08 -18.14 -4.13
CA GLU A 82 17.37 -17.74 -4.68
C GLU A 82 17.21 -17.05 -6.04
N GLY A 83 17.93 -15.95 -6.25
CA GLY A 83 17.80 -15.12 -7.46
C GLY A 83 16.66 -14.09 -7.43
N PHE A 84 15.80 -14.08 -6.40
CA PHE A 84 14.73 -13.09 -6.30
C PHE A 84 15.28 -11.65 -6.17
N VAL A 85 14.82 -10.76 -7.05
CA VAL A 85 15.14 -9.33 -7.03
C VAL A 85 13.99 -8.60 -6.32
N TYR A 86 14.28 -7.93 -5.21
CA TYR A 86 13.24 -7.27 -4.40
C TYR A 86 12.98 -5.84 -4.89
N ASP A 87 12.52 -5.72 -6.14
CA ASP A 87 12.04 -4.47 -6.71
C ASP A 87 10.53 -4.29 -6.43
N THR A 88 10.18 -3.26 -5.66
CA THR A 88 8.77 -2.95 -5.32
C THR A 88 8.12 -2.02 -6.33
N THR A 89 8.90 -1.45 -7.25
CA THR A 89 8.45 -0.46 -8.23
C THR A 89 7.32 -0.99 -9.13
N PRO A 90 7.36 -2.24 -9.66
CA PRO A 90 6.27 -2.76 -10.48
C PRO A 90 4.94 -2.84 -9.71
N ALA A 91 4.97 -3.29 -8.45
CA ALA A 91 3.76 -3.36 -7.63
C ALA A 91 3.20 -1.96 -7.31
N CYS A 92 4.07 -0.99 -7.04
CA CYS A 92 3.66 0.41 -6.87
C CYS A 92 3.02 0.98 -8.14
N LEU A 93 3.64 0.74 -9.30
CA LEU A 93 3.14 1.19 -10.60
C LEU A 93 1.77 0.57 -10.91
N ALA A 94 1.55 -0.70 -10.60
CA ALA A 94 0.25 -1.36 -10.74
C ALA A 94 -0.85 -0.67 -9.93
N VAL A 95 -0.56 -0.30 -8.67
CA VAL A 95 -1.53 0.42 -7.84
C VAL A 95 -1.77 1.83 -8.38
N THR A 96 -0.74 2.53 -8.86
CA THR A 96 -0.90 3.85 -9.50
C THR A 96 -1.74 3.80 -10.78
N ALA A 97 -1.52 2.80 -11.63
CA ALA A 97 -2.30 2.56 -12.84
C ALA A 97 -3.76 2.24 -12.51
N ALA A 98 -4.00 1.31 -11.59
CA ALA A 98 -5.34 0.99 -11.12
C ALA A 98 -6.03 2.21 -10.49
N ARG A 99 -5.31 3.03 -9.70
CA ARG A 99 -5.84 4.26 -9.08
C ARG A 99 -6.27 5.29 -10.11
N HIS A 100 -5.59 5.37 -11.24
CA HIS A 100 -5.99 6.25 -12.33
C HIS A 100 -7.30 5.80 -12.98
N LEU A 101 -7.47 4.50 -13.18
CA LEU A 101 -8.66 3.92 -13.81
C LEU A 101 -9.87 3.93 -12.85
N ASP A 102 -9.68 3.45 -11.63
CA ASP A 102 -10.70 3.38 -10.59
C ASP A 102 -10.04 3.28 -9.19
N PRO A 103 -10.10 4.35 -8.36
CA PRO A 103 -9.53 4.37 -7.02
C PRO A 103 -10.01 3.25 -6.09
N ASP A 104 -11.27 2.81 -6.20
CA ASP A 104 -11.81 1.76 -5.34
C ASP A 104 -11.26 0.39 -5.75
N ARG A 105 -11.03 0.17 -7.06
CA ARG A 105 -10.36 -1.04 -7.57
C ARG A 105 -8.88 -1.06 -7.22
N ALA A 106 -8.22 0.10 -7.17
CA ALA A 106 -6.85 0.19 -6.70
C ALA A 106 -6.71 -0.30 -5.24
N TRP A 107 -7.66 0.06 -4.37
CA TRP A 107 -7.67 -0.44 -3.00
C TRP A 107 -7.86 -1.96 -2.93
N ALA A 108 -8.78 -2.51 -3.73
CA ALA A 108 -8.95 -3.96 -3.83
C ALA A 108 -7.68 -4.64 -4.37
N LEU A 109 -7.00 -4.04 -5.35
CA LEU A 109 -5.78 -4.56 -5.93
C LEU A 109 -4.62 -4.63 -4.92
N VAL A 110 -4.48 -3.64 -4.03
CA VAL A 110 -3.48 -3.70 -2.94
C VAL A 110 -3.64 -4.99 -2.13
N GLY A 111 -4.88 -5.31 -1.72
CA GLY A 111 -5.15 -6.54 -0.96
C GLY A 111 -4.82 -7.82 -1.73
N LEU A 112 -5.10 -7.86 -3.04
CA LEU A 112 -4.75 -9.00 -3.89
C LEU A 112 -3.23 -9.15 -4.07
N ILE A 113 -2.50 -8.05 -4.29
CA ILE A 113 -1.03 -8.05 -4.41
C ILE A 113 -0.40 -8.52 -3.10
N GLN A 114 -0.82 -7.97 -1.97
CA GLN A 114 -0.30 -8.36 -0.66
C GLN A 114 -0.54 -9.84 -0.37
N ARG A 115 -1.75 -10.35 -0.62
CA ARG A 115 -2.07 -11.78 -0.44
C ARG A 115 -1.25 -12.67 -1.36
N ALA A 116 -1.15 -12.31 -2.64
CA ALA A 116 -0.36 -13.04 -3.63
C ALA A 116 1.11 -13.15 -3.19
N PHE A 117 1.68 -12.06 -2.68
CA PHE A 117 3.07 -12.06 -2.24
C PHE A 117 3.29 -12.77 -0.91
N TYR A 118 2.56 -12.38 0.14
CA TYR A 118 2.83 -12.83 1.51
C TYR A 118 2.21 -14.18 1.85
N SER A 119 1.01 -14.48 1.37
CA SER A 119 0.28 -15.70 1.76
C SER A 119 0.37 -16.80 0.70
N GLU A 120 0.49 -16.43 -0.58
CA GLU A 120 0.53 -17.39 -1.69
C GLU A 120 1.95 -17.68 -2.18
N GLY A 121 2.91 -16.77 -1.92
CA GLY A 121 4.31 -16.90 -2.34
C GLY A 121 4.51 -16.65 -3.84
N ARG A 122 3.66 -15.83 -4.46
CA ARG A 122 3.72 -15.47 -5.87
C ARG A 122 4.61 -14.25 -6.09
N ASP A 123 5.29 -14.22 -7.22
CA ASP A 123 6.20 -13.14 -7.60
C ASP A 123 5.45 -11.95 -8.20
N VAL A 124 5.06 -10.99 -7.34
CA VAL A 124 4.36 -9.75 -7.70
C VAL A 124 5.26 -8.68 -8.32
N THR A 125 6.54 -8.99 -8.60
CA THR A 125 7.39 -8.11 -9.44
C THR A 125 7.08 -8.26 -10.92
N ARG A 126 6.33 -9.31 -11.30
CA ARG A 126 6.03 -9.65 -12.70
C ARG A 126 4.80 -8.88 -13.22
N PRO A 127 4.94 -8.07 -14.29
CA PRO A 127 3.81 -7.33 -14.88
C PRO A 127 2.62 -8.22 -15.27
N SER A 128 2.89 -9.41 -15.81
CA SER A 128 1.84 -10.36 -16.20
C SER A 128 0.97 -10.83 -15.03
N LEU A 129 1.57 -11.01 -13.84
CA LEU A 129 0.82 -11.33 -12.62
C LEU A 129 0.01 -10.13 -12.15
N LEU A 130 0.60 -8.94 -12.17
CA LEU A 130 -0.08 -7.71 -11.74
C LEU A 130 -1.32 -7.42 -12.60
N ALA A 131 -1.24 -7.64 -13.91
CA ALA A 131 -2.38 -7.53 -14.82
C ALA A 131 -3.48 -8.57 -14.53
N GLU A 132 -3.11 -9.82 -14.20
CA GLU A 132 -4.06 -10.87 -13.78
C GLU A 132 -4.78 -10.45 -12.48
N LEU A 133 -4.06 -9.94 -11.49
CA LEU A 133 -4.66 -9.49 -10.22
C LEU A 133 -5.55 -8.26 -10.44
N ALA A 134 -5.16 -7.32 -11.31
CA ALA A 134 -5.99 -6.16 -11.66
C ALA A 134 -7.30 -6.58 -12.33
N GLU A 135 -7.26 -7.54 -13.24
CA GLU A 135 -8.45 -8.11 -13.90
C GLU A 135 -9.44 -8.74 -12.89
N GLN A 136 -8.93 -9.40 -11.83
CA GLN A 136 -9.77 -9.93 -10.74
C GLN A 136 -10.54 -8.86 -9.97
N THR A 137 -10.05 -7.62 -9.96
CA THR A 137 -10.79 -6.50 -9.35
C THR A 137 -11.93 -6.01 -10.25
N GLY A 138 -11.99 -6.42 -11.52
CA GLY A 138 -12.96 -5.97 -12.52
C GLY A 138 -12.45 -4.86 -13.44
N LEU A 139 -11.15 -4.53 -13.38
CA LEU A 139 -10.52 -3.64 -14.36
C LEU A 139 -10.36 -4.35 -15.71
N SER A 140 -10.49 -3.61 -16.81
CA SER A 140 -10.13 -4.13 -18.13
C SER A 140 -8.63 -4.41 -18.18
N ARG A 141 -8.26 -5.65 -18.53
CA ARG A 141 -6.87 -6.05 -18.67
C ARG A 141 -6.10 -5.16 -19.65
N GLN A 142 -6.71 -4.79 -20.77
CA GLN A 142 -6.07 -3.93 -21.77
C GLN A 142 -5.88 -2.51 -21.23
N ALA A 143 -6.92 -1.90 -20.66
CA ALA A 143 -6.82 -0.55 -20.12
C ALA A 143 -5.79 -0.47 -18.97
N PHE A 144 -5.74 -1.51 -18.13
CA PHE A 144 -4.71 -1.62 -17.10
C PHE A 144 -3.30 -1.72 -17.70
N ALA A 145 -3.10 -2.55 -18.71
CA ALA A 145 -1.80 -2.70 -19.37
C ALA A 145 -1.34 -1.39 -20.03
N ASP A 146 -2.24 -0.69 -20.71
CA ASP A 146 -1.96 0.61 -21.35
C ASP A 146 -1.50 1.64 -20.32
N GLU A 147 -2.19 1.73 -19.17
CA GLU A 147 -1.79 2.62 -18.08
C GLU A 147 -0.49 2.16 -17.41
N PHE A 148 -0.33 0.87 -17.16
CA PHE A 148 0.86 0.30 -16.52
C PHE A 148 2.14 0.60 -17.32
N ASP A 149 2.08 0.51 -18.65
CA ASP A 149 3.23 0.77 -19.52
C ASP A 149 3.42 2.27 -19.86
N SER A 150 2.47 3.13 -19.48
CA SER A 150 2.50 4.55 -19.86
C SER A 150 3.60 5.35 -19.13
N PRO A 151 4.30 6.27 -19.84
CA PRO A 151 5.21 7.23 -19.22
C PRO A 151 4.51 8.10 -18.15
N GLU A 152 3.23 8.40 -18.34
CA GLU A 152 2.43 9.20 -17.40
C GLU A 152 2.25 8.49 -16.06
N ARG A 153 1.99 7.17 -16.04
CA ARG A 153 1.91 6.42 -14.76
C ARG A 153 3.27 6.20 -14.12
N GLN A 154 4.33 6.03 -14.90
CA GLN A 154 5.69 5.99 -14.36
C GLN A 154 6.03 7.32 -13.66
N ALA A 155 5.76 8.46 -14.31
CA ALA A 155 5.95 9.78 -13.73
C ALA A 155 5.07 10.01 -12.50
N ALA A 156 3.79 9.58 -12.53
CA ALA A 156 2.90 9.70 -11.38
C ALA A 156 3.36 8.85 -10.18
N THR A 157 3.91 7.66 -10.43
CA THR A 157 4.47 6.79 -9.37
C THR A 157 5.74 7.43 -8.77
N ALA A 158 6.61 7.98 -9.60
CA ALA A 158 7.77 8.73 -9.12
C ALA A 158 7.37 10.00 -8.33
N ALA A 159 6.29 10.68 -8.73
CA ALA A 159 5.75 11.83 -8.01
C ALA A 159 5.19 11.44 -6.63
N ASP A 160 4.53 10.29 -6.50
CA ASP A 160 4.12 9.75 -5.19
C ASP A 160 5.34 9.53 -4.27
N PHE A 161 6.40 8.90 -4.79
CA PHE A 161 7.63 8.66 -4.03
C PHE A 161 8.27 9.98 -3.57
N ALA A 162 8.40 10.94 -4.48
CA ALA A 162 8.95 12.26 -4.17
C ALA A 162 8.09 12.99 -3.13
N TRP A 163 6.77 12.97 -3.27
CA TRP A 163 5.86 13.61 -2.31
C TRP A 163 5.98 13.00 -0.90
N ALA A 164 6.08 11.68 -0.79
CA ALA A 164 6.26 11.01 0.50
C ALA A 164 7.61 11.41 1.14
N GLN A 165 8.68 11.47 0.34
CA GLN A 165 10.01 11.89 0.78
C GLN A 165 10.05 13.38 1.21
N ASP A 166 9.44 14.27 0.43
CA ASP A 166 9.38 15.71 0.71
C ASP A 166 8.61 16.00 1.99
N LEU A 167 7.61 15.17 2.33
CA LEU A 167 6.88 15.25 3.59
C LEU A 167 7.64 14.61 4.77
N GLY A 168 8.85 14.09 4.54
CA GLY A 168 9.68 13.45 5.56
C GLY A 168 9.16 12.08 6.03
N ILE A 169 8.29 11.43 5.25
CA ILE A 169 7.80 10.09 5.57
C ILE A 169 8.90 9.08 5.28
N ALA A 170 9.57 8.64 6.35
CA ALA A 170 10.59 7.59 6.28
C ALA A 170 10.07 6.19 6.69
N GLY A 171 8.78 6.09 7.04
CA GLY A 171 8.18 4.86 7.59
C GLY A 171 6.81 4.55 6.98
N PHE A 172 6.58 3.28 6.68
CA PHE A 172 5.30 2.76 6.23
C PHE A 172 4.80 1.69 7.21
N PRO A 173 3.48 1.58 7.45
CA PRO A 173 2.39 2.39 6.91
C PRO A 173 2.32 3.81 7.51
N THR A 174 1.94 4.82 6.73
CA THR A 174 1.61 6.16 7.25
C THR A 174 0.20 6.58 6.83
N LEU A 175 -0.62 7.04 7.78
CA LEU A 175 -1.95 7.59 7.50
C LEU A 175 -2.02 9.07 7.87
N LEU A 176 -2.57 9.85 6.96
CA LEU A 176 -2.83 11.27 7.14
C LEU A 176 -4.31 11.55 6.85
N ALA A 177 -4.91 12.47 7.59
CA ALA A 177 -6.21 13.03 7.25
C ALA A 177 -6.01 14.43 6.68
N GLU A 178 -6.53 14.69 5.49
CA GLU A 178 -6.43 15.99 4.82
C GLU A 178 -7.79 16.68 4.80
N ARG A 179 -7.83 17.98 5.13
CA ARG A 179 -8.98 18.85 4.91
C ARG A 179 -8.53 20.20 4.40
N ASN A 180 -9.03 20.62 3.23
CA ASN A 180 -8.71 21.91 2.62
C ASN A 180 -7.18 22.17 2.56
N GLY A 181 -6.40 21.13 2.22
CA GLY A 181 -4.93 21.18 2.13
C GLY A 181 -4.18 21.08 3.47
N GLN A 182 -4.87 21.07 4.61
CA GLN A 182 -4.23 20.87 5.91
C GLN A 182 -4.13 19.37 6.23
N LEU A 183 -2.92 18.90 6.52
CA LEU A 183 -2.62 17.53 6.87
C LEU A 183 -2.58 17.33 8.38
N ALA A 184 -3.23 16.27 8.86
CA ALA A 184 -3.15 15.78 10.22
C ALA A 184 -2.58 14.35 10.22
N LEU A 185 -1.47 14.13 10.92
CA LEU A 185 -0.89 12.79 11.08
C LEU A 185 -1.76 11.93 12.00
N LEU A 186 -2.20 10.78 11.52
CA LEU A 186 -2.88 9.77 12.34
C LEU A 186 -1.89 8.74 12.87
N THR A 187 -1.02 8.22 12.01
CA THR A 187 0.07 7.31 12.41
C THR A 187 1.23 7.36 11.43
N ASN A 188 2.43 7.11 11.95
CA ASN A 188 3.64 6.76 11.21
C ASN A 188 4.16 5.44 11.80
N GLY A 189 3.91 4.34 11.09
CA GLY A 189 4.09 2.96 11.57
C GLY A 189 2.79 2.29 12.03
N TYR A 190 2.90 0.99 12.31
CA TYR A 190 1.78 0.18 12.80
C TYR A 190 1.30 0.65 14.18
N GLN A 191 -0.01 0.81 14.32
CA GLN A 191 -0.70 0.93 15.59
C GLN A 191 -2.03 0.18 15.53
N PRO A 192 -2.52 -0.38 16.64
CA PRO A 192 -3.78 -1.10 16.67
C PRO A 192 -4.98 -0.17 16.40
N LEU A 193 -6.05 -0.74 15.84
CA LEU A 193 -7.28 -0.01 15.50
C LEU A 193 -7.86 0.77 16.69
N ALA A 194 -7.79 0.21 17.89
CA ALA A 194 -8.29 0.84 19.12
C ALA A 194 -7.62 2.20 19.41
N SER A 195 -6.38 2.40 18.99
CA SER A 195 -5.67 3.68 19.12
C SER A 195 -6.07 4.66 18.01
N LEU A 196 -6.24 4.18 16.79
CA LEU A 196 -6.40 5.02 15.60
C LEU A 196 -7.86 5.42 15.30
N ALA A 197 -8.83 4.52 15.52
CA ALA A 197 -10.24 4.80 15.21
C ALA A 197 -10.81 6.01 15.98
N PRO A 198 -10.48 6.22 17.29
CA PRO A 198 -10.90 7.42 17.99
C PRO A 198 -10.24 8.71 17.48
N LEU A 199 -8.97 8.63 17.03
CA LEU A 199 -8.25 9.77 16.45
C LEU A 199 -8.93 10.22 15.14
N LEU A 200 -9.21 9.27 14.25
CA LEU A 200 -9.93 9.54 13.02
C LEU A 200 -11.35 10.05 13.30
N GLY A 201 -12.07 9.44 14.25
CA GLY A 201 -13.42 9.85 14.64
C GLY A 201 -13.50 11.33 15.05
N ARG A 202 -12.62 11.78 15.95
CA ARG A 202 -12.56 13.20 16.35
C ARG A 202 -12.26 14.13 15.19
N TRP A 203 -11.41 13.71 14.26
CA TRP A 203 -11.11 14.50 13.08
C TRP A 203 -12.33 14.62 12.15
N LEU A 204 -13.08 13.54 11.96
CA LEU A 204 -14.32 13.50 11.16
C LEU A 204 -15.41 14.40 11.77
N GLU A 205 -15.67 14.29 13.07
CA GLU A 205 -16.67 15.08 13.80
C GLU A 205 -16.44 16.60 13.68
N ARG A 206 -15.17 17.03 13.79
CA ARG A 206 -14.77 18.43 13.59
C ARG A 206 -15.02 18.93 12.17
N GLY A 207 -15.10 18.03 11.20
CA GLY A 207 -15.41 18.38 9.80
C GLY A 207 -16.89 18.49 9.52
N ALA A 208 -17.70 17.65 10.16
CA ALA A 208 -19.15 17.73 10.05
C ALA A 208 -19.73 18.99 10.74
N SER A 209 -18.99 19.55 11.70
CA SER A 209 -19.39 20.72 12.49
C SER A 209 -18.90 22.06 11.92
N ALA A 210 -18.15 22.04 10.80
CA ALA A 210 -17.53 23.22 10.17
C ALA A 210 -18.18 23.53 8.82
#